data_AF-A0A7C9F7D6-F1
#
_entry.id   AF-A0A7C9F7D6-F1
#
_cell.length_a   1.000
_cell.length_b   1.000
_cell.length_c   1.000
_cell.angle_alpha   90.00
_cell.angle_beta   90.00
_cell.angle_gamma   90.00
#
_symmetry.space_group_name_H-M   'P 1'
#
loop_
_entity.id
_entity.type
_entity.pdbx_description
1 polymer ?
#
loop_
_entity_poly.entity_id
_entity_poly.type
_entity_poly.pdbx_seq_one_letter_code
_entity_poly.pdbx_strand_id
1 'polypeptide(L)'
;MATRNRTAVFRKHRDAIKAVRVPDSSLMASGGGPVVEMTSLLNSHRSSSYTPLSTDDPSTSRDALTVGLPPAWVDIAEEITANIQRARMKMAELIKAHSKALMPSFGDGGDDQRQIEVLTQEITNILRRSERRLKELSAHGPSEDSGVQKNVQIFKTSRWNSVRNSQCI
;
A
#
# COMPACT_ATOMS: atom_id res chain seq x y z
N MET A 1 -9.80 -8.63 -35.33
CA MET A 1 -8.61 -7.97 -34.73
C MET A 1 -8.13 -8.82 -33.57
N ALA A 2 -6.90 -9.35 -33.63
CA ALA A 2 -6.38 -10.31 -32.64
C ALA A 2 -5.76 -9.58 -31.44
N THR A 3 -6.26 -9.85 -30.23
CA THR A 3 -5.69 -9.33 -28.98
C THR A 3 -4.45 -10.16 -28.62
N ARG A 4 -3.27 -9.52 -28.56
CA ARG A 4 -2.03 -10.21 -28.17
C ARG A 4 -2.08 -10.61 -26.70
N ASN A 5 -1.95 -11.91 -26.42
CA ASN A 5 -1.89 -12.47 -25.07
C ASN A 5 -0.58 -12.07 -24.37
N ARG A 6 -0.63 -11.08 -23.46
CA ARG A 6 0.53 -10.56 -22.70
C ARG A 6 1.05 -11.54 -21.64
N THR A 7 0.24 -12.52 -21.23
CA THR A 7 0.58 -13.52 -20.22
C THR A 7 1.72 -14.45 -20.66
N ALA A 8 1.87 -14.68 -21.96
CA ALA A 8 2.98 -15.47 -22.49
C ALA A 8 4.35 -14.78 -22.29
N VAL A 9 4.42 -13.46 -22.46
CA VAL A 9 5.65 -12.68 -22.27
C VAL A 9 6.07 -12.69 -20.80
N PHE A 10 5.11 -12.50 -19.89
CA PHE A 10 5.39 -12.50 -18.45
C PHE A 10 5.89 -13.86 -17.95
N ARG A 11 5.30 -14.96 -18.43
CA ARG A 11 5.74 -16.32 -18.06
C ARG A 11 7.18 -16.59 -18.48
N LYS A 12 7.55 -16.26 -19.73
CA LYS A 12 8.93 -16.41 -20.22
C LYS A 12 9.95 -15.65 -19.35
N HIS A 13 9.64 -14.42 -18.95
CA HIS A 13 10.53 -13.63 -18.12
C HIS A 13 10.69 -14.23 -16.71
N ARG A 14 9.59 -14.69 -16.11
CA ARG A 14 9.61 -15.36 -14.80
C ARG A 14 10.45 -16.64 -14.82
N ASP A 15 10.30 -17.45 -15.86
CA ASP A 15 10.96 -18.75 -15.95
C ASP A 15 12.47 -18.60 -16.21
N ALA A 16 12.88 -17.60 -17.00
CA ALA A 16 14.30 -17.29 -17.21
C ALA A 16 15.03 -16.92 -15.91
N ILE A 17 14.39 -16.17 -15.03
CA ILE A 17 14.99 -15.77 -13.73
C ILE A 17 15.04 -16.95 -12.77
N LYS A 18 14.07 -17.88 -12.84
CA LYS A 18 14.07 -19.09 -12.03
C LYS A 18 15.16 -20.08 -12.45
N ALA A 19 15.43 -20.21 -13.74
CA ALA A 19 16.48 -21.09 -14.26
C ALA A 19 17.89 -20.72 -13.75
N VAL A 20 18.15 -19.43 -13.48
CA VAL A 20 19.43 -18.95 -12.91
C VAL A 20 19.59 -19.33 -11.43
N ARG A 21 18.50 -19.64 -10.71
CA ARG A 21 18.51 -19.91 -9.26
C ARG A 21 18.38 -21.39 -8.90
N VAL A 22 18.36 -22.30 -9.87
CA VAL A 22 18.42 -23.74 -9.57
C VAL A 22 19.90 -24.11 -9.46
N PRO A 23 20.39 -24.59 -8.29
CA PRO A 23 21.67 -25.27 -8.26
C PRO A 23 21.52 -26.52 -9.14
N ASP A 24 22.41 -26.69 -10.11
CA ASP A 24 22.52 -27.91 -10.90
C ASP A 24 22.59 -29.12 -9.97
N SER A 25 21.46 -29.82 -9.81
CA SER A 25 21.38 -31.06 -9.07
C SER A 25 21.52 -32.22 -10.04
N SER A 26 22.60 -32.22 -10.83
CA SER A 26 22.90 -33.29 -11.77
C SER A 26 24.37 -33.67 -11.82
N LEU A 27 25.09 -33.71 -10.70
CA LEU A 27 26.34 -34.49 -10.60
C LEU A 27 26.54 -35.04 -9.18
N MET A 28 25.93 -36.19 -8.89
CA MET A 28 26.38 -37.07 -7.79
C MET A 28 27.17 -38.22 -8.39
N ALA A 29 28.47 -38.00 -8.60
CA ALA A 29 29.45 -39.07 -8.65
C ALA A 29 30.85 -38.52 -8.35
N SER A 30 31.44 -39.08 -7.30
CA SER A 30 32.88 -39.12 -7.00
C SER A 30 33.57 -37.85 -6.49
N GLY A 31 33.86 -37.88 -5.19
CA GLY A 31 35.23 -37.75 -4.67
C GLY A 31 35.90 -36.37 -4.74
N GLY A 32 36.17 -35.81 -3.57
CA GLY A 32 37.17 -34.75 -3.37
C GLY A 32 36.58 -33.35 -3.36
N GLY A 33 36.48 -32.76 -2.18
CA GLY A 33 36.12 -31.35 -2.05
C GLY A 33 37.22 -30.45 -2.67
N PRO A 34 36.86 -29.37 -3.37
CA PRO A 34 37.83 -28.39 -3.82
C PRO A 34 37.92 -27.22 -2.82
N VAL A 35 39.17 -26.93 -2.46
CA VAL A 35 39.63 -25.67 -1.87
C VAL A 35 39.13 -24.51 -2.74
N VAL A 36 38.45 -23.53 -2.13
CA VAL A 36 37.99 -22.33 -2.82
C VAL A 36 39.21 -21.41 -3.04
N GLU A 37 39.78 -21.51 -4.23
CA GLU A 37 40.81 -20.61 -4.74
C GLU A 37 40.15 -19.29 -5.21
N MET A 38 40.49 -18.16 -4.58
CA MET A 38 40.04 -16.83 -5.02
C MET A 38 40.90 -16.34 -6.19
N THR A 39 40.64 -16.83 -7.39
CA THR A 39 41.21 -16.22 -8.59
C THR A 39 40.39 -15.00 -9.00
N SER A 40 40.97 -13.84 -8.73
CA SER A 40 40.47 -12.52 -9.11
C SER A 40 40.61 -12.32 -10.61
N LEU A 41 39.50 -12.45 -11.34
CA LEU A 41 39.37 -11.98 -12.72
C LEU A 41 38.97 -10.49 -12.72
N LEU A 42 39.99 -9.65 -12.64
CA LEU A 42 39.90 -8.21 -12.86
C LEU A 42 39.63 -7.95 -14.36
N ASN A 43 38.45 -7.43 -14.72
CA ASN A 43 38.37 -6.38 -15.76
C ASN A 43 37.02 -5.63 -15.76
N SER A 44 37.12 -4.30 -15.90
CA SER A 44 36.07 -3.35 -16.28
C SER A 44 35.09 -2.85 -15.19
N HIS A 45 35.60 -2.07 -14.23
CA HIS A 45 35.28 -0.63 -14.08
C HIS A 45 35.97 -0.09 -12.81
N ARG A 46 37.26 0.25 -12.93
CA ARG A 46 37.95 1.13 -11.99
C ARG A 46 37.45 2.56 -12.22
N SER A 47 36.42 2.93 -11.48
CA SER A 47 36.15 4.31 -11.02
C SER A 47 35.17 4.22 -9.83
N SER A 48 35.63 3.61 -8.74
CA SER A 48 35.02 3.76 -7.42
C SER A 48 36.05 4.44 -6.54
N SER A 49 36.14 5.76 -6.72
CA SER A 49 36.83 6.67 -5.81
C SER A 49 35.90 6.93 -4.62
N TYR A 50 35.96 6.06 -3.61
CA TYR A 50 35.45 6.40 -2.27
C TYR A 50 36.31 7.54 -1.72
N THR A 51 35.75 8.75 -1.69
CA THR A 51 36.37 9.88 -1.00
C THR A 51 36.11 9.74 0.51
N PRO A 52 37.14 9.70 1.35
CA PRO A 52 36.96 9.67 2.80
C PRO A 52 36.26 10.94 3.26
N LEU A 53 35.30 10.77 4.16
CA LEU A 53 34.48 11.82 4.77
C LEU A 53 35.39 12.74 5.59
N SER A 54 35.79 13.88 5.00
CA SER A 54 36.41 14.98 5.73
C SER A 54 35.38 15.57 6.69
N THR A 55 35.58 15.31 7.97
CA THR A 55 34.90 15.94 9.08
C THR A 55 35.49 17.34 9.29
N ASP A 56 35.02 18.37 8.59
CA ASP A 56 35.16 19.76 9.05
C ASP A 56 34.09 20.68 8.42
N ASP A 57 33.49 21.43 9.34
CA ASP A 57 32.65 22.63 9.26
C ASP A 57 31.11 22.58 9.12
N PRO A 58 30.39 23.34 9.98
CA PRO A 58 28.94 23.29 10.16
C PRO A 58 28.24 24.27 9.22
N SER A 59 27.48 23.75 8.26
CA SER A 59 26.54 24.59 7.52
C SER A 59 25.30 23.80 7.14
N THR A 60 24.25 24.00 7.93
CA THR A 60 22.82 23.97 7.55
C THR A 60 22.49 23.10 6.33
N SER A 61 22.38 21.78 6.53
CA SER A 61 21.60 20.94 5.63
C SER A 61 20.52 20.23 6.44
N ARG A 62 19.30 20.77 6.30
CA ARG A 62 18.07 20.32 6.95
C ARG A 62 17.58 18.97 6.40
N ASP A 63 18.34 18.36 5.49
CA ASP A 63 18.01 17.10 4.79
C ASP A 63 18.62 15.85 5.44
N ALA A 64 19.49 15.97 6.44
CA ALA A 64 20.11 14.80 7.09
C ALA A 64 19.27 14.17 8.22
N LEU A 65 18.17 14.80 8.65
CA LEU A 65 17.30 14.29 9.73
C LEU A 65 16.07 13.51 9.25
N THR A 66 15.83 13.42 7.94
CA THR A 66 14.59 12.80 7.40
C THR A 66 14.70 11.28 7.18
N VAL A 67 15.89 10.69 7.26
CA VAL A 67 16.12 9.26 6.99
C VAL A 67 15.50 8.31 8.06
N GLY A 68 14.98 8.85 9.17
CA GLY A 68 14.38 8.07 10.26
C GLY A 68 12.86 8.19 10.42
N LEU A 69 12.20 9.14 9.76
CA LEU A 69 10.76 9.35 9.89
C LEU A 69 10.03 8.74 8.68
N PRO A 70 8.92 8.01 8.88
CA PRO A 70 8.14 7.50 7.77
C PRO A 70 7.69 8.67 6.88
N PRO A 71 7.62 8.48 5.55
CA PRO A 71 7.16 9.51 4.64
C PRO A 71 5.80 10.06 5.05
N ALA A 72 5.59 11.38 4.94
CA ALA A 72 4.34 12.03 5.35
C ALA A 72 3.06 11.46 4.68
N TRP A 73 3.19 10.79 3.52
CA TRP A 73 2.07 10.12 2.87
C TRP A 73 1.57 8.89 3.65
N VAL A 74 2.44 8.25 4.45
CA VAL A 74 2.11 7.08 5.28
C VAL A 74 1.05 7.46 6.31
N ASP A 75 1.23 8.58 7.01
CA ASP A 75 0.27 9.08 8.00
C ASP A 75 -1.11 9.32 7.37
N ILE A 76 -1.15 9.92 6.16
CA ILE A 76 -2.39 10.14 5.40
C ILE A 76 -3.04 8.80 5.02
N ALA A 77 -2.24 7.82 4.58
CA ALA A 77 -2.73 6.51 4.21
C ALA A 77 -3.27 5.71 5.41
N GLU A 78 -2.66 5.85 6.58
CA GLU A 78 -3.13 5.28 7.84
C GLU A 78 -4.45 5.93 8.27
N GLU A 79 -4.55 7.26 8.19
CA GLU A 79 -5.79 7.99 8.52
C GLU A 79 -6.96 7.56 7.61
N ILE A 80 -6.73 7.42 6.30
CA ILE A 80 -7.73 6.89 5.35
C ILE A 80 -8.17 5.48 5.77
N THR A 81 -7.24 4.64 6.21
CA THR A 81 -7.54 3.28 6.67
C THR A 81 -8.41 3.28 7.91
N ALA A 82 -8.06 4.09 8.90
CA ALA A 82 -8.82 4.24 10.13
C ALA A 82 -10.24 4.76 9.84
N ASN A 83 -10.38 5.74 8.95
CA ASN A 83 -11.67 6.28 8.55
C ASN A 83 -12.54 5.24 7.82
N ILE A 84 -11.95 4.43 6.92
CA ILE A 84 -12.67 3.32 6.27
C ILE A 84 -13.18 2.31 7.30
N GLN A 85 -12.37 1.92 8.29
CA GLN A 85 -12.81 0.98 9.32
C GLN A 85 -13.92 1.57 10.18
N ARG A 86 -13.79 2.84 10.57
CA ARG A 86 -14.83 3.55 11.33
C ARG A 86 -16.15 3.62 10.57
N ALA A 87 -16.11 3.91 9.26
CA ALA A 87 -17.29 3.91 8.39
C ALA A 87 -17.98 2.53 8.37
N ARG A 88 -17.20 1.44 8.26
CA ARG A 88 -17.74 0.07 8.26
C ARG A 88 -18.42 -0.30 9.58
N MET A 89 -17.83 0.07 10.71
CA MET A 89 -18.44 -0.18 12.03
C MET A 89 -19.77 0.57 12.17
N LYS A 90 -19.79 1.85 11.79
CA LYS A 90 -21.01 2.67 11.82
C LYS A 90 -22.09 2.17 10.86
N MET A 91 -21.73 1.62 9.71
CA MET A 91 -22.67 0.93 8.81
C MET A 91 -23.31 -0.29 9.46
N ALA A 92 -22.54 -1.10 10.19
CA ALA A 92 -23.10 -2.25 10.91
C ALA A 92 -24.08 -1.81 12.01
N GLU A 93 -23.80 -0.70 12.70
CA GLU A 93 -24.74 -0.08 13.66
C GLU A 93 -26.01 0.41 12.98
N LEU A 94 -25.88 1.06 11.82
CA LEU A 94 -27.02 1.55 11.05
C LEU A 94 -27.95 0.40 10.61
N ILE A 95 -27.39 -0.73 10.16
CA ILE A 95 -28.17 -1.92 9.79
C ILE A 95 -28.95 -2.46 11.00
N LYS A 96 -28.32 -2.48 12.19
CA LYS A 96 -29.00 -2.90 13.43
C LYS A 96 -30.14 -1.94 13.78
N ALA A 97 -29.92 -0.63 13.69
CA ALA A 97 -30.95 0.36 13.95
C ALA A 97 -32.12 0.24 12.95
N HIS A 98 -31.85 0.00 11.67
CA HIS A 98 -32.88 -0.29 10.68
C HIS A 98 -33.68 -1.55 11.01
N SER A 99 -33.02 -2.63 11.45
CA SER A 99 -33.74 -3.85 11.86
C SER A 99 -34.63 -3.64 13.09
N LYS A 100 -34.19 -2.79 14.03
CA LYS A 100 -34.94 -2.44 15.24
C LYS A 100 -36.17 -1.59 14.90
N ALA A 101 -36.01 -0.57 14.05
CA ALA A 101 -37.10 0.29 13.59
C ALA A 101 -38.20 -0.45 12.83
N LEU A 102 -37.87 -1.59 12.20
CA LEU A 102 -38.83 -2.44 11.48
C LEU A 102 -39.64 -3.37 12.42
N MET A 103 -39.24 -3.52 13.68
CA MET A 103 -40.00 -4.33 14.64
C MET A 103 -41.28 -3.60 15.04
N PRO A 104 -42.44 -4.28 15.12
CA PRO A 104 -43.66 -3.70 15.67
C PRO A 104 -43.44 -3.33 17.14
N SER A 105 -43.15 -2.07 17.41
CA SER A 105 -42.91 -1.52 18.75
C SER A 105 -43.98 -0.48 19.07
N PHE A 106 -44.60 -0.61 20.24
CA PHE A 106 -45.60 0.32 20.75
C PHE A 106 -44.90 1.53 21.40
N GLY A 107 -44.32 2.41 20.59
CA GLY A 107 -43.90 3.76 21.03
C GLY A 107 -42.43 4.15 20.83
N ASP A 108 -41.52 3.22 20.51
CA ASP A 108 -40.06 3.51 20.36
C ASP A 108 -39.65 3.92 18.93
N GLY A 109 -40.57 3.91 17.96
CA GLY A 109 -40.21 4.14 16.54
C GLY A 109 -39.60 5.53 16.26
N GLY A 110 -39.88 6.53 17.10
CA GLY A 110 -39.33 7.87 16.95
C GLY A 110 -37.85 7.98 17.32
N ASP A 111 -37.42 7.27 18.36
CA ASP A 111 -36.03 7.31 18.83
C ASP A 111 -35.10 6.51 17.91
N ASP A 112 -35.57 5.35 17.43
CA ASP A 112 -34.87 4.57 16.41
C ASP A 112 -34.69 5.35 15.10
N GLN A 113 -35.71 6.10 14.68
CA GLN A 113 -35.62 6.95 13.49
C GLN A 113 -34.60 8.08 13.66
N ARG A 114 -34.56 8.73 14.82
CA ARG A 114 -33.52 9.74 15.14
C ARG A 114 -32.13 9.11 15.15
N GLN A 115 -31.98 7.91 15.69
CA GLN A 115 -30.71 7.18 15.71
C GLN A 115 -30.22 6.85 14.30
N ILE A 116 -31.13 6.41 13.41
CA ILE A 116 -30.84 6.18 11.98
C ILE A 116 -30.33 7.46 11.30
N GLU A 117 -31.00 8.60 11.54
CA GLU A 117 -30.61 9.88 10.93
C GLU A 117 -29.21 10.31 11.39
N VAL A 118 -28.94 10.25 12.70
CA VAL A 118 -27.62 10.59 13.26
C VAL A 118 -26.53 9.69 12.70
N LEU A 119 -26.73 8.37 12.69
CA LEU A 119 -25.76 7.42 12.15
C LEU A 119 -25.49 7.67 10.66
N THR A 120 -26.53 8.00 9.89
CA THR A 120 -26.41 8.30 8.46
C THR A 120 -25.57 9.57 8.21
N GLN A 121 -25.79 10.62 9.00
CA GLN A 121 -25.00 11.85 8.92
C GLN A 121 -23.54 11.61 9.34
N GLU A 122 -23.31 10.84 10.41
CA GLU A 122 -21.97 10.47 10.87
C GLU A 122 -21.17 9.70 9.80
N ILE A 123 -21.79 8.70 9.17
CA ILE A 123 -21.18 7.93 8.09
C ILE A 123 -20.82 8.87 6.92
N THR A 124 -21.76 9.72 6.50
CA THR A 124 -21.53 10.69 5.41
C THR A 124 -20.35 11.61 5.73
N ASN A 125 -20.24 12.08 6.98
CA ASN A 125 -19.13 12.92 7.43
C ASN A 125 -17.78 12.18 7.42
N ILE A 126 -17.74 10.89 7.79
CA ILE A 126 -16.53 10.07 7.69
C ILE A 126 -16.12 9.87 6.23
N LEU A 127 -17.07 9.62 5.34
CA LEU A 127 -16.79 9.42 3.92
C LEU A 127 -16.28 10.69 3.24
N ARG A 128 -16.88 11.85 3.53
CA ARG A 128 -16.41 13.16 3.04
C ARG A 128 -15.01 13.52 3.55
N ARG A 129 -14.70 13.19 4.82
CA ARG A 129 -13.35 13.35 5.37
C ARG A 129 -12.34 12.45 4.65
N SER A 130 -12.70 11.18 4.47
CA SER A 130 -11.86 10.21 3.75
C SER A 130 -11.59 10.64 2.30
N GLU A 131 -12.59 11.21 1.63
CA GLU A 131 -12.44 11.72 0.26
C GLU A 131 -11.40 12.84 0.17
N ARG A 132 -11.46 13.79 1.11
CA ARG A 132 -10.50 14.91 1.16
C ARG A 132 -9.07 14.39 1.37
N ARG A 133 -8.87 13.48 2.31
CA ARG A 133 -7.56 12.83 2.54
C ARG A 133 -7.08 12.04 1.32
N LEU A 134 -7.97 11.36 0.61
CA LEU A 134 -7.61 10.63 -0.61
C LEU A 134 -7.17 11.56 -1.73
N LYS A 135 -7.81 12.74 -1.85
CA LYS A 135 -7.39 13.80 -2.78
C LYS A 135 -6.03 14.38 -2.39
N GLU A 136 -5.79 14.63 -1.11
CA GLU A 136 -4.49 15.06 -0.59
C GLU A 136 -3.39 14.03 -0.92
N LEU A 137 -3.63 12.74 -0.67
CA LEU A 137 -2.71 11.65 -1.00
C LEU A 137 -2.37 11.58 -2.50
N SER A 138 -3.34 11.92 -3.36
CA SER A 138 -3.14 12.00 -4.82
C SER A 138 -2.39 13.26 -5.27
N ALA A 139 -2.47 14.35 -4.50
CA ALA A 139 -1.85 15.63 -4.83
C ALA A 139 -0.37 15.69 -4.45
N HIS A 140 0.06 14.90 -3.46
CA HIS A 140 1.48 14.65 -3.17
C HIS A 140 2.10 13.85 -4.32
N GLY A 141 2.57 14.57 -5.34
CA GLY A 141 3.07 14.04 -6.61
C GLY A 141 4.34 13.19 -6.51
N PRO A 142 4.79 12.62 -7.65
CA PRO A 142 5.75 11.53 -7.70
C PRO A 142 7.20 12.01 -7.46
N SER A 143 7.60 12.26 -6.21
CA SER A 143 9.01 12.35 -5.83
C SER A 143 9.49 10.97 -5.34
N GLU A 144 10.33 10.28 -6.13
CA GLU A 144 11.10 9.03 -5.89
C GLU A 144 10.40 7.79 -5.24
N ASP A 145 9.44 7.96 -4.35
CA ASP A 145 8.58 6.96 -3.67
C ASP A 145 7.40 6.46 -4.55
N SER A 146 7.55 6.62 -5.87
CA SER A 146 6.45 6.64 -6.85
C SER A 146 5.71 5.32 -7.01
N GLY A 147 6.36 4.18 -6.76
CA GLY A 147 5.74 2.86 -6.94
C GLY A 147 4.81 2.48 -5.80
N VAL A 148 5.32 2.54 -4.57
CA VAL A 148 4.60 2.12 -3.36
C VAL A 148 3.43 3.06 -3.09
N GLN A 149 3.65 4.37 -3.14
CA GLN A 149 2.60 5.36 -2.92
C GLN A 149 1.46 5.22 -3.94
N LYS A 150 1.75 5.02 -5.24
CA LYS A 150 0.72 4.80 -6.26
C LYS A 150 -0.05 3.51 -6.03
N ASN A 151 0.63 2.42 -5.65
CA ASN A 151 -0.04 1.16 -5.35
C ASN A 151 -0.96 1.29 -4.13
N VAL A 152 -0.50 1.98 -3.09
CA VAL A 152 -1.31 2.29 -1.91
C VAL A 152 -2.50 3.14 -2.32
N GLN A 153 -2.28 4.23 -3.06
CA GLN A 153 -3.34 5.09 -3.55
C GLN A 153 -4.38 4.31 -4.34
N ILE A 154 -3.97 3.49 -5.32
CA ILE A 154 -4.87 2.66 -6.14
C ILE A 154 -5.65 1.71 -5.25
N PHE A 155 -4.98 0.97 -4.37
CA PHE A 155 -5.63 0.03 -3.46
C PHE A 155 -6.64 0.73 -2.54
N LYS A 156 -6.24 1.84 -1.89
CA LYS A 156 -7.11 2.61 -0.99
C LYS A 156 -8.30 3.18 -1.75
N THR A 157 -8.09 3.70 -2.96
CA THR A 157 -9.14 4.22 -3.84
C THR A 157 -10.12 3.12 -4.23
N SER A 158 -9.63 1.95 -4.68
CA SER A 158 -10.47 0.80 -5.02
C SER A 158 -11.29 0.32 -3.82
N ARG A 159 -10.65 0.20 -2.65
CA ARG A 159 -11.33 -0.19 -1.41
C ARG A 159 -12.38 0.84 -0.99
N TRP A 160 -12.09 2.13 -1.15
CA TRP A 160 -13.02 3.20 -0.84
C TRP A 160 -14.22 3.24 -1.80
N ASN A 161 -13.98 3.06 -3.11
CA ASN A 161 -15.04 2.92 -4.10
C ASN A 161 -15.95 1.73 -3.79
N SER A 162 -15.38 0.61 -3.29
CA SER A 162 -16.17 -0.52 -2.83
C SER A 162 -17.08 -0.16 -1.65
N VAL A 163 -16.57 0.51 -0.62
CA VAL A 163 -17.38 0.94 0.55
C VAL A 163 -18.47 1.92 0.14
N ARG A 164 -18.16 2.85 -0.77
CA ARG A 164 -19.11 3.83 -1.28
C ARG A 164 -20.23 3.17 -2.09
N ASN A 165 -19.91 2.27 -3.01
CA ASN A 165 -20.94 1.58 -3.81
C ASN A 165 -21.83 0.68 -2.95
N SER A 166 -21.33 0.13 -1.84
CA SER A 166 -22.14 -0.59 -0.87
C SER A 166 -23.14 0.28 -0.09
N GLN A 167 -23.10 1.61 -0.22
CA GLN A 167 -24.03 2.54 0.43
C GLN A 167 -25.18 2.98 -0.49
N CYS A 168 -25.09 2.77 -1.81
CA CYS A 168 -26.09 3.19 -2.79
C CYS A 168 -27.12 2.10 -3.15
N ILE A 169 -27.26 1.06 -2.33
CA ILE A 169 -28.29 0.02 -2.44
C ILE A 169 -29.07 0.02 -1.13
#